data_AF-A0A067CEH7-F1
#
_entry.id   AF-A0A067CEH7-F1
#
_cell.length_a   1.000
_cell.length_b   1.000
_cell.length_c   1.000
_cell.angle_alpha   90.00
_cell.angle_beta   90.00
_cell.angle_gamma   90.00
#
_symmetry.space_group_name_H-M   'P 1'
#
loop_
_entity.id
_entity.type
_entity.pdbx_description
1 polymer ?
#
loop_
_entity_poly.entity_id
_entity_poly.type
_entity_poly.pdbx_seq_one_letter_code
_entity_poly.pdbx_strand_id
1 'polypeptide(L)'
;MQRGGLVRMVSISPDMDTSESLPYVSAIVFDWTNVLCPTTWLQGITLAAAKDGPEFHLVAASLRQLDTDILALLTHASRLGAVYITSIHTQAYLEQLCRAVLPRTGQLLFHPCSSIQLVCASSTPSPTWYAQVLQAIYARTASHDGIDQPISVLAVGHDHTWHWSLAQVSHHVVPKRLVLTTLEPNLPDCIEKLKQLESILDDVAFHRGPLHLVM
;
A
#
# COMPACT_ATOMS: atom_id res chain seq x y z
N MET A 1 14.51 64.61 31.84
CA MET A 1 15.16 63.28 31.72
C MET A 1 14.21 62.22 32.25
N GLN A 2 13.52 61.49 31.38
CA GLN A 2 12.99 60.14 31.65
C GLN A 2 12.67 59.51 30.28
N ARG A 3 13.37 58.41 29.98
CA ARG A 3 13.30 57.69 28.70
C ARG A 3 12.07 56.77 28.71
N GLY A 4 11.13 56.98 27.80
CA GLY A 4 10.05 56.05 27.52
C GLY A 4 10.58 54.84 26.74
N GLY A 5 10.72 53.70 27.44
CA GLY A 5 11.04 52.43 26.82
C GLY A 5 9.82 51.85 26.11
N LEU A 6 9.87 51.78 24.79
CA LEU A 6 8.88 51.13 23.95
C LEU A 6 9.04 49.61 24.10
N VAL A 7 8.21 48.96 24.93
CA VAL A 7 8.15 47.50 25.00
C VAL A 7 7.41 47.02 23.76
N ARG A 8 8.17 46.50 22.79
CA ARG A 8 7.61 45.83 21.61
C ARG A 8 7.08 44.47 22.09
N MET A 9 5.77 44.39 22.26
CA MET A 9 5.08 43.13 22.56
C MET A 9 5.20 42.25 21.31
N VAL A 10 6.09 41.27 21.35
CA VAL A 10 6.18 40.23 20.31
C VAL A 10 5.10 39.22 20.64
N SER A 11 4.01 39.24 19.89
CA SER A 11 3.02 38.17 19.89
C SER A 11 3.67 36.93 19.31
N ILE A 12 4.16 36.05 20.19
CA ILE A 12 4.48 34.67 19.82
C ILE A 12 3.12 34.04 19.53
N SER A 13 2.83 33.74 18.28
CA SER A 13 1.66 32.96 17.91
C SER A 13 1.88 31.55 18.49
N PRO A 14 1.09 31.08 19.46
CA PRO A 14 0.93 29.66 19.65
C PRO A 14 0.09 29.16 18.46
N ASP A 15 0.14 27.89 18.14
CA ASP A 15 -0.81 27.24 17.24
C ASP A 15 -0.56 27.50 15.75
N MET A 16 0.44 26.79 15.20
CA MET A 16 0.23 26.16 13.89
C MET A 16 1.02 24.85 13.74
N ASP A 17 0.98 24.02 14.79
CA ASP A 17 1.16 22.57 14.63
C ASP A 17 -0.21 21.98 14.24
N THR A 18 -0.67 22.26 13.02
CA THR A 18 -1.76 21.49 12.41
C THR A 18 -1.16 20.31 11.64
N SER A 19 -0.29 19.52 12.28
CA SER A 19 -0.11 18.16 11.83
C SER A 19 -1.41 17.45 12.15
N GLU A 20 -2.34 17.41 11.20
CA GLU A 20 -3.55 16.61 11.36
C GLU A 20 -3.10 15.17 11.65
N SER A 21 -3.33 14.73 12.88
CA SER A 21 -3.13 13.33 13.24
C SER A 21 -4.16 12.50 12.49
N LEU A 22 -3.76 11.32 12.02
CA LEU A 22 -4.68 10.39 11.40
C LEU A 22 -5.92 10.16 12.28
N PRO A 23 -7.13 10.10 11.69
CA PRO A 23 -8.36 9.94 12.46
C PRO A 23 -8.47 8.58 13.14
N TYR A 24 -7.73 7.58 12.65
CA TYR A 24 -7.73 6.21 13.13
C TYR A 24 -6.32 5.62 13.07
N VAL A 25 -6.04 4.68 13.95
CA VAL A 25 -4.98 3.70 13.71
C VAL A 25 -5.32 2.97 12.42
N SER A 26 -4.37 2.94 11.49
CA SER A 26 -4.62 2.45 10.13
C SER A 26 -3.79 1.21 9.82
N ALA A 27 -4.43 0.25 9.18
CA ALA A 27 -3.78 -0.86 8.49
C ALA A 27 -4.10 -0.75 7.00
N ILE A 28 -3.06 -0.84 6.17
CA ILE A 28 -3.17 -0.74 4.71
C ILE A 28 -2.73 -2.07 4.11
N VAL A 29 -3.59 -2.65 3.29
CA VAL A 29 -3.39 -3.96 2.68
C VAL A 29 -3.40 -3.81 1.17
N PHE A 30 -2.30 -4.15 0.52
CA PHE A 30 -2.19 -4.18 -0.93
C PHE A 30 -2.19 -5.62 -1.41
N ASP A 31 -2.98 -5.93 -2.42
CA ASP A 31 -2.74 -7.12 -3.22
C ASP A 31 -1.47 -6.92 -4.07
N TRP A 32 -0.67 -7.97 -4.21
CA TRP A 32 0.52 -7.96 -5.05
C TRP A 32 0.12 -8.14 -6.52
N THR A 33 -0.72 -9.13 -6.79
CA THR A 33 -0.96 -9.63 -8.14
C THR A 33 -1.85 -8.66 -8.91
N ASN A 34 -1.31 -8.11 -9.99
CA ASN A 34 -1.98 -7.19 -10.90
C ASN A 34 -2.47 -5.89 -10.24
N VAL A 35 -1.89 -5.55 -9.08
CA VAL A 35 -2.16 -4.32 -8.34
C VAL A 35 -0.85 -3.58 -8.10
N LEU A 36 0.04 -4.14 -7.27
CA LEU A 36 1.40 -3.61 -7.13
C LEU A 36 2.30 -3.98 -8.31
N CYS A 37 2.11 -5.18 -8.86
CA CYS A 37 2.95 -5.72 -9.90
C CYS A 37 2.08 -6.37 -11.00
N PRO A 38 2.33 -6.11 -12.30
CA PRO A 38 1.55 -6.69 -13.40
C PRO A 38 2.01 -8.14 -13.65
N THR A 39 1.82 -9.01 -12.66
CA THR A 39 2.38 -10.37 -12.63
C THR A 39 1.91 -11.22 -13.81
N THR A 40 0.64 -11.13 -14.22
CA THR A 40 0.15 -11.87 -15.40
C THR A 40 0.90 -11.44 -16.66
N TRP A 41 1.07 -10.13 -16.86
CA TRP A 41 1.83 -9.60 -18.00
C TRP A 41 3.29 -10.04 -17.95
N LEU A 42 3.94 -9.98 -16.78
CA LEU A 42 5.33 -10.42 -16.59
C LEU A 42 5.53 -11.91 -16.90
N GLN A 43 4.55 -12.75 -16.56
CA GLN A 43 4.57 -14.17 -16.88
C GLN A 43 4.37 -14.44 -18.38
N GLY A 44 3.58 -13.60 -19.05
CA GLY A 44 3.33 -13.68 -20.49
C GLY A 44 4.51 -13.25 -21.36
N ILE A 45 5.40 -12.39 -20.85
CA ILE A 45 6.58 -11.96 -21.62
C ILE A 45 7.75 -12.92 -21.47
N THR A 46 8.34 -13.33 -22.58
CA THR A 46 9.63 -14.05 -22.55
C THR A 46 10.75 -13.02 -22.36
N LEU A 47 11.05 -12.68 -21.10
CA LEU A 47 12.17 -11.79 -20.72
C LEU A 47 13.52 -12.19 -21.35
N ALA A 48 13.69 -13.48 -21.70
CA ALA A 48 14.87 -13.98 -22.39
C ALA A 48 14.90 -13.66 -23.90
N ALA A 49 13.74 -13.60 -24.58
CA ALA A 49 13.65 -13.31 -26.01
C ALA A 49 13.78 -11.81 -26.32
N ALA A 50 13.51 -10.96 -25.32
CA ALA A 50 13.62 -9.52 -25.48
C ALA A 50 15.07 -9.00 -25.42
N LYS A 51 16.02 -9.73 -24.80
CA LYS A 51 17.37 -9.22 -24.45
C LYS A 51 18.19 -8.62 -25.60
N ASP A 52 17.89 -8.95 -26.85
CA ASP A 52 18.65 -8.51 -28.02
C ASP A 52 17.95 -7.42 -28.87
N GLY A 53 16.76 -6.93 -28.45
CA GLY A 53 15.98 -5.93 -29.17
C GLY A 53 16.01 -4.53 -28.56
N PRO A 54 15.87 -3.44 -29.34
CA PRO A 54 15.78 -2.07 -28.82
C PRO A 54 14.59 -1.86 -27.87
N GLU A 55 13.53 -2.66 -28.04
CA GLU A 55 12.35 -2.67 -27.17
C GLU A 55 12.67 -3.12 -25.73
N PHE A 56 13.71 -3.91 -25.53
CA PHE A 56 14.11 -4.35 -24.19
C PHE A 56 14.67 -3.22 -23.34
N HIS A 57 15.35 -2.24 -23.93
CA HIS A 57 15.80 -1.08 -23.18
C HIS A 57 14.62 -0.26 -22.65
N LEU A 58 13.55 -0.16 -23.42
CA LEU A 58 12.31 0.51 -23.00
C LEU A 58 11.62 -0.29 -21.89
N VAL A 59 11.45 -1.60 -22.06
CA VAL A 59 10.86 -2.47 -21.02
C VAL A 59 11.69 -2.43 -19.74
N ALA A 60 13.02 -2.51 -19.83
CA ALA A 60 13.90 -2.44 -18.68
C ALA A 60 13.85 -1.06 -17.97
N ALA A 61 13.69 0.02 -18.72
CA ALA A 61 13.48 1.35 -18.14
C ALA A 61 12.13 1.43 -17.40
N SER A 62 11.06 0.93 -18.01
CA SER A 62 9.73 0.88 -17.39
C SER A 62 9.70 -0.03 -16.16
N LEU A 63 10.44 -1.15 -16.14
CA LEU A 63 10.58 -2.00 -14.96
C LEU A 63 11.30 -1.28 -13.81
N ARG A 64 12.32 -0.48 -14.10
CA ARG A 64 12.98 0.37 -13.08
C ARG A 64 12.05 1.46 -12.55
N GLN A 65 11.18 2.00 -13.43
CA GLN A 65 10.16 2.95 -13.01
C GLN A 65 9.14 2.28 -12.08
N LEU A 66 8.62 1.12 -12.49
CA LEU A 66 7.72 0.31 -11.66
C LEU A 66 8.33 0.00 -10.29
N ASP A 67 9.60 -0.43 -10.23
CA ASP A 67 10.31 -0.68 -8.97
C ASP A 67 10.39 0.57 -8.07
N THR A 68 10.54 1.74 -8.68
CA THR A 68 10.58 3.02 -7.95
C THR A 68 9.19 3.43 -7.45
N ASP A 69 8.16 3.24 -8.26
CA ASP A 69 6.78 3.62 -7.92
C ASP A 69 6.20 2.71 -6.82
N ILE A 70 6.50 1.41 -6.84
CA ILE A 70 6.12 0.49 -5.76
C ILE A 70 6.80 0.91 -4.46
N LEU A 71 8.12 1.18 -4.50
CA LEU A 71 8.87 1.63 -3.32
C LEU A 71 8.30 2.94 -2.75
N ALA A 72 8.00 3.91 -3.60
CA ALA A 72 7.43 5.20 -3.19
C ALA A 72 6.07 5.02 -2.49
N LEU A 73 5.15 4.29 -3.13
CA LEU A 73 3.83 4.00 -2.59
C LEU A 73 3.90 3.29 -1.23
N LEU A 74 4.71 2.24 -1.12
CA LEU A 74 4.83 1.46 0.11
C LEU A 74 5.50 2.25 1.24
N THR A 75 6.49 3.08 0.91
CA THR A 75 7.14 3.98 1.87
C THR A 75 6.16 5.03 2.36
N HIS A 76 5.35 5.61 1.46
CA HIS A 76 4.28 6.53 1.83
C HIS A 76 3.27 5.87 2.75
N ALA A 77 2.74 4.72 2.36
CA ALA A 77 1.77 3.96 3.15
C ALA A 77 2.29 3.64 4.56
N SER A 78 3.58 3.34 4.70
CA SER A 78 4.22 3.05 6.00
C SER A 78 4.22 4.24 6.97
N ARG A 79 4.12 5.47 6.46
CA ARG A 79 3.94 6.67 7.29
C ARG A 79 2.51 6.82 7.78
N LEU A 80 1.56 6.19 7.11
CA LEU A 80 0.13 6.28 7.38
C LEU A 80 -0.38 5.13 8.26
N GLY A 81 0.36 4.04 8.38
CA GLY A 81 -0.05 2.91 9.20
C GLY A 81 0.74 1.64 8.95
N ALA A 82 0.29 0.55 9.56
CA ALA A 82 0.86 -0.77 9.31
C ALA A 82 0.57 -1.22 7.88
N VAL A 83 1.60 -1.66 7.14
CA VAL A 83 1.46 -2.06 5.73
C VAL A 83 1.60 -3.57 5.59
N TYR A 84 0.63 -4.14 4.87
CA TYR A 84 0.57 -5.55 4.54
C TYR A 84 0.52 -5.72 3.02
N ILE A 85 1.25 -6.70 2.50
CA ILE A 85 1.15 -7.13 1.11
C ILE A 85 0.62 -8.55 1.11
N THR A 86 -0.52 -8.77 0.45
CA THR A 86 -1.03 -10.12 0.21
C THR A 86 -0.62 -10.60 -1.17
N SER A 87 -0.24 -11.87 -1.26
CA SER A 87 0.07 -12.47 -2.55
C SER A 87 -0.45 -13.90 -2.61
N ILE A 88 -1.07 -14.22 -3.74
CA ILE A 88 -1.45 -15.60 -4.09
C ILE A 88 -0.23 -16.47 -4.44
N HIS A 89 0.94 -15.85 -4.67
CA HIS A 89 2.18 -16.54 -4.95
C HIS A 89 2.96 -16.82 -3.66
N THR A 90 3.86 -17.80 -3.74
CA THR A 90 4.76 -18.13 -2.62
C THR A 90 5.81 -17.06 -2.40
N GLN A 91 6.33 -16.96 -1.18
CA GLN A 91 7.43 -16.05 -0.86
C GLN A 91 8.66 -16.29 -1.74
N ALA A 92 9.04 -17.55 -1.95
CA ALA A 92 10.18 -17.91 -2.80
C ALA A 92 10.02 -17.40 -4.25
N TYR A 93 8.81 -17.46 -4.80
CA TYR A 93 8.52 -16.89 -6.12
C TYR A 93 8.70 -15.37 -6.13
N LEU A 94 8.16 -14.67 -5.13
CA LEU A 94 8.28 -13.22 -5.03
C LEU A 94 9.72 -12.74 -4.84
N GLU A 95 10.51 -13.43 -4.02
CA GLU A 95 11.93 -13.15 -3.85
C GLU A 95 12.69 -13.26 -5.18
N GLN A 96 12.43 -14.33 -5.94
CA GLN A 96 13.04 -14.53 -7.25
C GLN A 96 12.61 -13.46 -8.25
N LEU A 97 11.31 -13.14 -8.29
CA LEU A 97 10.76 -12.10 -9.17
C LEU A 97 11.40 -10.74 -8.86
N CYS A 98 11.38 -10.32 -7.59
CA CYS A 98 11.95 -9.04 -7.19
C CYS A 98 13.45 -8.97 -7.48
N ARG A 99 14.21 -10.04 -7.19
CA ARG A 99 15.64 -10.09 -7.54
C ARG A 99 15.89 -9.90 -9.02
N ALA A 100 15.01 -10.43 -9.88
CA ALA A 100 15.17 -10.37 -11.32
C ALA A 100 14.78 -9.01 -11.91
N VAL A 101 13.66 -8.41 -11.46
CA VAL A 101 13.06 -7.25 -12.16
C VAL A 101 12.67 -6.08 -11.26
N LEU A 102 12.60 -6.24 -9.93
CA LEU A 102 12.22 -5.21 -8.96
C LEU A 102 13.17 -5.20 -7.74
N PRO A 103 14.48 -4.97 -7.93
CA PRO A 103 15.48 -5.20 -6.90
C PRO A 103 15.32 -4.30 -5.67
N ARG A 104 14.85 -3.05 -5.83
CA ARG A 104 14.66 -2.12 -4.70
C ARG A 104 13.45 -2.52 -3.86
N THR A 105 12.36 -2.90 -4.52
CA THR A 105 11.18 -3.48 -3.88
C THR A 105 11.58 -4.75 -3.13
N GLY A 106 12.37 -5.63 -3.74
CA GLY A 106 12.88 -6.82 -3.07
C GLY A 106 13.70 -6.50 -1.82
N GLN A 107 14.58 -5.49 -1.89
CA GLN A 107 15.32 -5.03 -0.71
C GLN A 107 14.38 -4.57 0.39
N LEU A 108 13.35 -3.77 0.07
CA LEU A 108 12.38 -3.32 1.06
C LEU A 108 11.60 -4.49 1.71
N LEU A 109 11.08 -5.40 0.90
CA LEU A 109 10.17 -6.45 1.38
C LEU A 109 10.86 -7.57 2.15
N PHE A 110 12.09 -7.92 1.77
CA PHE A 110 12.79 -9.07 2.33
C PHE A 110 13.92 -8.68 3.30
N HIS A 111 14.06 -7.39 3.63
CA HIS A 111 15.01 -6.98 4.66
C HIS A 111 14.57 -7.48 6.04
N PRO A 112 15.48 -8.00 6.89
CA PRO A 112 15.13 -8.49 8.24
C PRO A 112 14.47 -7.45 9.14
N CYS A 113 14.70 -6.16 8.87
CA CYS A 113 14.10 -5.05 9.61
C CYS A 113 12.95 -4.37 8.86
N SER A 114 12.36 -5.03 7.85
CA SER A 114 11.22 -4.45 7.13
C SER A 114 10.02 -4.28 8.07
N SER A 115 9.42 -3.10 8.07
CA SER A 115 8.14 -2.84 8.74
C SER A 115 6.94 -3.33 7.92
N ILE A 116 7.15 -3.67 6.64
CA ILE A 116 6.11 -4.17 5.75
C ILE A 116 5.97 -5.68 5.93
N GLN A 117 4.74 -6.13 6.15
CA GLN A 117 4.44 -7.54 6.38
C GLN A 117 3.96 -8.21 5.10
N LEU A 118 4.73 -9.17 4.59
CA LEU A 118 4.33 -9.97 3.44
C LEU A 118 3.53 -11.20 3.90
N VAL A 119 2.33 -11.38 3.34
CA VAL A 119 1.41 -12.49 3.61
C VAL A 119 1.21 -13.27 2.32
N CYS A 120 1.95 -14.36 2.17
CA CYS A 120 1.88 -15.24 1.00
C CYS A 120 0.92 -16.40 1.26
N ALA A 121 0.17 -16.78 0.23
CA ALA A 121 -0.57 -18.03 0.26
C ALA A 121 0.40 -19.23 0.21
N SER A 122 0.19 -20.22 1.07
CA SER A 122 0.96 -21.48 1.08
C SER A 122 0.45 -22.47 0.02
N SER A 123 -0.76 -22.25 -0.49
CA SER A 123 -1.45 -23.03 -1.53
C SER A 123 -2.39 -22.11 -2.31
N THR A 124 -3.13 -22.65 -3.30
CA THR A 124 -4.14 -21.87 -4.03
C THR A 124 -5.12 -21.21 -3.05
N PRO A 125 -5.24 -19.87 -3.03
CA PRO A 125 -6.06 -19.19 -2.04
C PRO A 125 -7.53 -19.53 -2.21
N SER A 126 -8.18 -19.90 -1.10
CA SER A 126 -9.63 -20.05 -1.05
C SER A 126 -10.29 -18.66 -0.98
N PRO A 127 -11.59 -18.55 -1.32
CA PRO A 127 -12.35 -17.32 -1.09
C PRO A 127 -12.33 -16.83 0.36
N THR A 128 -12.14 -17.75 1.32
CA THR A 128 -12.05 -17.43 2.76
C THR A 128 -10.67 -16.95 3.19
N TRP A 129 -9.63 -17.14 2.38
CA TRP A 129 -8.25 -16.79 2.73
C TRP A 129 -8.11 -15.28 3.00
N TYR A 130 -8.65 -14.44 2.11
CA TYR A 130 -8.61 -12.98 2.30
C TYR A 130 -9.35 -12.53 3.57
N ALA A 131 -10.44 -13.20 3.94
CA ALA A 131 -11.15 -12.91 5.19
C ALA A 131 -10.30 -13.27 6.42
N GLN A 132 -9.60 -14.41 6.39
CA GLN A 132 -8.68 -14.82 7.45
C GLN A 132 -7.49 -13.85 7.57
N VAL A 133 -6.96 -13.37 6.45
CA VAL A 133 -5.89 -12.36 6.45
C VAL A 133 -6.36 -11.06 7.09
N LEU A 134 -7.52 -10.52 6.68
CA LEU A 134 -8.07 -9.30 7.29
C LEU A 134 -8.37 -9.47 8.78
N GLN A 135 -8.90 -10.63 9.18
CA GLN A 135 -9.16 -10.92 10.60
C GLN A 135 -7.86 -10.97 11.41
N ALA A 136 -6.79 -11.56 10.87
CA ALA A 136 -5.49 -11.60 11.52
C ALA A 136 -4.85 -10.20 11.63
N ILE A 137 -5.00 -9.37 10.58
CA ILE A 137 -4.55 -7.97 10.60
C ILE A 137 -5.30 -7.20 11.68
N TYR A 138 -6.63 -7.28 11.70
CA TYR A 138 -7.45 -6.64 12.74
C TYR A 138 -7.04 -7.07 14.15
N ALA A 139 -6.90 -8.37 14.41
CA ALA A 139 -6.51 -8.88 15.71
C ALA A 139 -5.14 -8.33 16.15
N ARG A 140 -4.18 -8.24 15.21
CA ARG A 140 -2.84 -7.71 15.47
C ARG A 140 -2.88 -6.21 15.77
N THR A 141 -3.57 -5.43 14.95
CA THR A 141 -3.69 -3.98 15.14
C THR A 141 -4.44 -3.65 16.44
N ALA A 142 -5.52 -4.36 16.74
CA ALA A 142 -6.28 -4.18 17.99
C ALA A 142 -5.47 -4.54 19.24
N SER A 143 -4.63 -5.58 19.17
CA SER A 143 -3.79 -5.99 20.30
C SER A 143 -2.68 -5.01 20.65
N HIS A 144 -2.23 -4.18 19.69
CA HIS A 144 -1.09 -3.31 19.90
C HIS A 144 -1.42 -2.05 20.68
N ASP A 145 -2.62 -1.50 20.48
CA ASP A 145 -2.96 -0.22 21.10
C ASP A 145 -3.82 -0.37 22.37
N GLY A 146 -4.44 -1.54 22.62
CA GLY A 146 -5.24 -1.76 23.82
C GLY A 146 -6.47 -0.84 23.90
N ILE A 147 -6.88 -0.24 22.78
CA ILE A 147 -7.91 0.80 22.71
C ILE A 147 -9.22 0.23 22.18
N ASP A 148 -10.31 0.65 22.81
CA ASP A 148 -11.69 0.54 22.35
C ASP A 148 -11.99 1.48 21.14
N GLN A 149 -10.96 1.93 20.41
CA GLN A 149 -11.08 2.88 19.33
C GLN A 149 -11.21 2.18 17.97
N PRO A 150 -11.98 2.78 17.05
CA PRO A 150 -12.15 2.23 15.73
C PRO A 150 -10.83 2.21 14.94
N ILE A 151 -10.56 1.11 14.26
CA ILE A 151 -9.39 0.92 13.40
C ILE A 151 -9.81 1.11 11.94
N SER A 152 -9.03 1.84 11.16
CA SER A 152 -9.24 1.94 9.72
C SER A 152 -8.49 0.82 9.01
N VAL A 153 -9.20 0.03 8.20
CA VAL A 153 -8.57 -0.98 7.33
C VAL A 153 -8.79 -0.56 5.88
N LEU A 154 -7.71 -0.17 5.21
CA LEU A 154 -7.71 0.14 3.78
C LEU A 154 -7.25 -1.09 3.00
N ALA A 155 -8.15 -1.67 2.20
CA ALA A 155 -7.82 -2.75 1.28
C ALA A 155 -7.75 -2.22 -0.16
N VAL A 156 -6.64 -2.48 -0.84
CA VAL A 156 -6.37 -2.12 -2.23
C VAL A 156 -6.27 -3.41 -3.03
N GLY A 157 -7.15 -3.60 -4.00
CA GLY A 157 -7.16 -4.80 -4.82
C GLY A 157 -8.27 -4.82 -5.85
N HIS A 158 -8.58 -5.99 -6.40
CA HIS A 158 -9.74 -6.16 -7.28
C HIS A 158 -11.00 -6.46 -6.46
N ASP A 159 -12.17 -6.33 -7.10
CA ASP A 159 -13.46 -6.47 -6.41
C ASP A 159 -13.63 -7.85 -5.75
N HIS A 160 -13.17 -8.90 -6.44
CA HIS A 160 -13.24 -10.28 -5.98
C HIS A 160 -12.31 -10.59 -4.79
N THR A 161 -11.31 -9.74 -4.53
CA THR A 161 -10.30 -9.96 -3.49
C THR A 161 -10.84 -9.62 -2.10
N TRP A 162 -11.57 -8.49 -1.96
CA TRP A 162 -11.85 -7.91 -0.64
C TRP A 162 -13.33 -7.74 -0.29
N HIS A 163 -14.24 -7.86 -1.25
CA HIS A 163 -15.66 -7.51 -1.07
C HIS A 163 -16.32 -8.24 0.12
N TRP A 164 -16.24 -9.58 0.12
CA TRP A 164 -16.86 -10.41 1.15
C TRP A 164 -16.11 -10.36 2.47
N SER A 165 -14.78 -10.15 2.43
CA SER A 165 -13.92 -10.17 3.59
C SER A 165 -14.14 -8.95 4.50
N LEU A 166 -14.31 -7.76 3.92
CA LEU A 166 -14.55 -6.53 4.68
C LEU A 166 -15.94 -6.49 5.33
N ALA A 167 -16.94 -7.10 4.70
CA ALA A 167 -18.31 -7.19 5.23
C ALA A 167 -18.41 -8.04 6.51
N GLN A 168 -17.40 -8.88 6.79
CA GLN A 168 -17.37 -9.77 7.96
C GLN A 168 -16.53 -9.23 9.12
N VAL A 169 -15.95 -8.03 8.98
CA VAL A 169 -15.08 -7.44 10.00
C VAL A 169 -15.92 -6.79 11.12
N SER A 170 -15.36 -6.78 12.33
CA SER A 170 -15.94 -6.19 13.55
C SER A 170 -16.53 -4.78 13.33
N HIS A 171 -17.59 -4.44 14.07
CA HIS A 171 -18.18 -3.08 14.10
C HIS A 171 -17.19 -1.98 14.50
N HIS A 172 -16.04 -2.34 15.07
CA HIS A 172 -14.94 -1.43 15.43
C HIS A 172 -13.95 -1.21 14.27
N VAL A 173 -14.28 -1.67 13.06
CA VAL A 173 -13.48 -1.38 11.86
C VAL A 173 -14.20 -0.38 10.98
N VAL A 174 -13.45 0.59 10.50
CA VAL A 174 -13.85 1.54 9.46
C VAL A 174 -13.29 0.99 8.14
N PRO A 175 -14.09 0.25 7.34
CA PRO A 175 -13.58 -0.39 6.14
C PRO A 175 -13.43 0.63 5.02
N LYS A 176 -12.25 0.68 4.41
CA LYS A 176 -11.95 1.48 3.23
C LYS A 176 -11.47 0.55 2.11
N ARG A 177 -11.95 0.79 0.89
CA ARG A 177 -11.69 -0.09 -0.24
C ARG A 177 -11.37 0.72 -1.49
N LEU A 178 -10.21 0.44 -2.09
CA LEU A 178 -9.83 0.90 -3.42
C LEU A 178 -9.88 -0.30 -4.35
N VAL A 179 -10.82 -0.29 -5.30
CA VAL A 179 -11.01 -1.36 -6.27
C VAL A 179 -10.42 -0.96 -7.61
N LEU A 180 -9.43 -1.71 -8.09
CA LEU A 180 -8.91 -1.57 -9.44
C LEU A 180 -9.80 -2.35 -10.41
N THR A 181 -10.24 -1.71 -11.50
CA THR A 181 -11.10 -2.37 -12.51
C THR A 181 -10.30 -3.20 -13.51
N THR A 182 -9.03 -2.84 -13.74
CA THR A 182 -8.16 -3.56 -14.68
C THR A 182 -7.60 -4.82 -14.03
N LEU A 183 -8.13 -6.00 -14.41
CA LEU A 183 -7.75 -7.29 -13.85
C LEU A 183 -6.33 -7.73 -14.24
N GLU A 184 -5.88 -7.36 -15.45
CA GLU A 184 -4.60 -7.77 -16.02
C GLU A 184 -3.91 -6.56 -16.67
N PRO A 185 -3.41 -5.61 -15.87
CA PRO A 185 -2.75 -4.43 -16.39
C PRO A 185 -1.45 -4.83 -17.09
N ASN A 186 -1.15 -4.15 -18.20
CA ASN A 186 0.22 -4.17 -18.73
C ASN A 186 1.13 -3.27 -17.88
N LEU A 187 2.42 -3.21 -18.23
CA LEU A 187 3.40 -2.44 -17.47
C LEU A 187 3.10 -0.92 -17.40
N PRO A 188 2.84 -0.21 -18.53
CA PRO A 188 2.38 1.18 -18.48
C PRO A 188 1.14 1.42 -17.63
N ASP A 189 0.12 0.57 -17.77
CA ASP A 189 -1.15 0.70 -17.03
C ASP A 189 -0.90 0.60 -15.51
N CYS A 190 -0.05 -0.35 -15.10
CA CYS A 190 0.29 -0.55 -13.69
C CYS A 190 1.05 0.66 -13.11
N ILE A 191 2.02 1.21 -13.86
CA ILE A 191 2.76 2.42 -13.46
C ILE A 191 1.81 3.60 -13.23
N GLU A 192 0.91 3.86 -14.17
CA GLU A 192 -0.06 4.96 -14.03
C GLU A 192 -1.03 4.74 -12.87
N LYS A 193 -1.43 3.49 -12.61
CA LYS A 193 -2.25 3.15 -11.45
C LYS A 193 -1.54 3.35 -10.12
N LEU A 194 -0.24 3.03 -10.03
CA LEU A 194 0.52 3.27 -8.80
C LEU A 194 0.64 4.76 -8.48
N LYS A 195 0.87 5.61 -9.48
CA LYS A 195 0.86 7.07 -9.31
C LYS A 195 -0.50 7.59 -8.84
N GLN A 196 -1.58 7.09 -9.45
CA GLN A 196 -2.94 7.44 -9.02
C GLN A 196 -3.18 7.02 -7.57
N LEU A 197 -2.81 5.79 -7.20
CA LEU A 197 -2.92 5.29 -5.84
C LEU A 197 -2.14 6.14 -4.84
N GLU A 198 -0.88 6.46 -5.14
CA GLU A 198 -0.04 7.32 -4.30
C GLU A 198 -0.70 8.70 -4.11
N SER A 199 -1.21 9.30 -5.20
CA SER A 199 -1.80 10.64 -5.15
C SER A 199 -3.07 10.76 -4.30
N ILE A 200 -3.82 9.67 -4.12
CA ILE A 200 -5.06 9.68 -3.34
C ILE A 200 -4.90 9.06 -1.95
N LEU A 201 -3.72 8.52 -1.63
CA LEU A 201 -3.53 7.68 -0.44
C LEU A 201 -3.81 8.46 0.85
N ASP A 202 -3.37 9.72 0.91
CA ASP A 202 -3.63 10.61 2.04
C ASP A 202 -5.13 10.89 2.17
N ASP A 203 -5.80 11.33 1.10
CA ASP A 203 -7.24 11.63 1.13
C ASP A 203 -8.06 10.43 1.65
N VAL A 204 -7.68 9.22 1.22
CA VAL A 204 -8.31 7.98 1.67
C VAL A 204 -7.99 7.70 3.13
N ALA A 205 -6.74 7.84 3.57
CA ALA A 205 -6.32 7.61 4.96
C ALA A 205 -7.01 8.59 5.94
N PHE A 206 -7.11 9.87 5.57
CA PHE A 206 -7.74 10.93 6.37
C PHE A 206 -9.27 10.95 6.29
N HIS A 207 -9.89 10.23 5.35
CA HIS A 207 -11.33 10.12 5.26
C HIS A 207 -11.96 9.55 6.55
N ARG A 208 -12.92 10.27 7.13
CA ARG A 208 -13.60 9.90 8.37
C ARG A 208 -14.84 9.06 8.08
N GLY A 209 -14.64 7.78 7.80
CA GLY A 209 -15.73 6.83 7.61
C GLY A 209 -15.41 5.71 6.63
N PRO A 210 -16.38 4.80 6.40
CA PRO A 210 -16.27 3.79 5.37
C PRO A 210 -16.14 4.44 4.00
N LEU A 211 -15.24 3.90 3.17
CA LEU A 211 -15.00 4.42 1.83
C LEU A 211 -14.96 3.29 0.82
N HIS A 212 -15.59 3.50 -0.33
CA HIS A 212 -15.44 2.61 -1.47
C HIS A 212 -15.20 3.44 -2.73
N LEU A 213 -13.99 3.34 -3.29
CA LEU A 213 -13.63 3.92 -4.57
C LEU A 213 -13.34 2.82 -5.58
N VAL A 214 -13.71 3.09 -6.82
CA VAL A 214 -13.45 2.24 -7.98
C VAL A 214 -12.62 3.06 -8.96
N MET A 215 -11.51 2.49 -9.43
CA MET A 215 -10.53 3.16 -10.28
C MET A 215 -10.05 2.30 -11.44
#